data_AF-A0A7T4R472-F1
#
_entry.id   AF-A0A7T4R472-F1
#
_cell.length_a   1.000
_cell.length_b   1.000
_cell.length_c   1.000
_cell.angle_alpha   90.00
_cell.angle_beta   90.00
_cell.angle_gamma   90.00
#
_symmetry.space_group_name_H-M   'P 1'
#
loop_
_entity.id
_entity.type
_entity.pdbx_description
1 polymer ?
#
loop_
_entity_poly.entity_id
_entity_poly.type
_entity_poly.pdbx_seq_one_letter_code
_entity_poly.pdbx_strand_id
1 'polypeptide(L)'
;MSFYHGLNRADTETAMTTIRISLPDSALTATLNNSVPARDFLALLPLTLTLTDFNGTEKVSDLPEPLSTQGAPEGFKPEEGDLTYYAPWGNLAIFYRDFAYSEGLVKLGRIKEGVETLKGSVPVSVTIEQITQENES
;
A
#
# COMPACT_ATOMS: atom_id res chain seq x y z
N MET A 1 -13.37 -37.94 26.35
CA MET A 1 -13.72 -36.60 26.87
C MET A 1 -12.62 -35.63 26.47
N SER A 2 -12.89 -34.78 25.48
CA SER A 2 -12.00 -33.71 25.03
C SER A 2 -11.94 -32.59 26.07
N PHE A 3 -10.74 -32.08 26.33
CA PHE A 3 -10.54 -30.78 26.96
C PHE A 3 -9.74 -29.91 25.98
N TYR A 4 -10.42 -28.91 25.40
CA TYR A 4 -9.78 -27.75 24.80
C TYR A 4 -9.75 -26.64 25.86
N HIS A 5 -8.56 -26.19 26.23
CA HIS A 5 -8.29 -24.99 27.03
C HIS A 5 -6.80 -24.68 26.83
N GLY A 6 -6.35 -23.53 26.36
CA GLY A 6 -7.00 -22.35 25.83
C GLY A 6 -5.88 -21.56 25.16
N LEU A 7 -6.08 -21.13 23.92
CA LEU A 7 -5.14 -20.22 23.27
C LEU A 7 -5.33 -18.83 23.88
N ASN A 8 -4.56 -18.52 24.92
CA ASN A 8 -4.21 -17.13 25.22
C ASN A 8 -3.36 -16.62 24.05
N ARG A 9 -3.98 -15.92 23.11
CA ARG A 9 -3.28 -14.92 22.29
C ARG A 9 -3.90 -13.57 22.60
N ALA A 10 -3.56 -13.06 23.77
CA ALA A 10 -3.68 -11.65 24.07
C ALA A 10 -2.54 -10.92 23.35
N ASP A 11 -2.61 -10.89 22.03
CA ASP A 11 -1.78 -10.04 21.17
C ASP A 11 -2.68 -9.57 20.02
N THR A 12 -3.61 -8.67 20.31
CA THR A 12 -4.14 -7.78 19.25
C THR A 12 -3.06 -6.75 18.91
N GLU A 13 -1.89 -7.24 18.51
CA GLU A 13 -1.02 -6.45 17.66
C GLU A 13 -1.77 -6.40 16.33
N THR A 14 -2.20 -5.20 15.95
CA THR A 14 -2.84 -4.98 14.67
C THR A 14 -1.84 -5.46 13.63
N ALA A 15 -2.04 -6.66 13.06
CA ALA A 15 -1.08 -7.29 12.17
C ALA A 15 -0.96 -6.42 10.91
N MET A 16 -0.01 -5.50 10.95
CA MET A 16 0.32 -4.64 9.83
C MET A 16 0.86 -5.55 8.73
N THR A 17 0.20 -5.55 7.58
CA THR A 17 0.57 -6.46 6.50
C THR A 17 1.69 -5.86 5.69
N THR A 18 2.77 -6.61 5.51
CA THR A 18 3.91 -6.18 4.71
C THR A 18 3.75 -6.65 3.27
N ILE A 19 4.02 -5.75 2.34
CA ILE A 19 4.03 -6.03 0.90
C ILE A 19 5.41 -5.66 0.32
N ARG A 20 5.82 -6.39 -0.70
CA ARG A 20 6.99 -6.08 -1.52
C ARG A 20 6.53 -5.45 -2.83
N ILE A 21 7.19 -4.37 -3.23
CA ILE A 21 7.04 -3.70 -4.53
C ILE A 21 8.35 -3.92 -5.28
N SER A 22 8.34 -4.84 -6.23
CA SER A 22 9.50 -5.21 -7.05
C SER A 22 9.54 -4.34 -8.30
N LEU A 23 10.61 -3.57 -8.46
CA LEU A 23 10.98 -2.82 -9.66
C LEU A 23 12.01 -3.63 -10.49
N PRO A 24 12.36 -3.24 -11.73
CA PRO A 24 13.32 -3.99 -12.55
C PRO A 24 14.68 -4.22 -11.90
N ASP A 25 15.21 -3.21 -11.19
CA ASP A 25 16.57 -3.22 -10.63
C ASP A 25 16.59 -3.14 -9.09
N SER A 26 15.43 -3.13 -8.43
CA SER A 26 15.32 -2.92 -6.98
C SER A 26 14.00 -3.44 -6.42
N ALA A 27 13.88 -3.49 -5.09
CA ALA A 27 12.63 -3.78 -4.42
C ALA A 27 12.44 -2.85 -3.23
N LEU A 28 11.20 -2.44 -3.01
CA LEU A 28 10.77 -1.63 -1.88
C LEU A 28 9.84 -2.44 -0.99
N THR A 29 9.82 -2.13 0.29
CA THR A 29 8.90 -2.73 1.26
C THR A 29 7.93 -1.67 1.74
N ALA A 30 6.64 -1.98 1.67
CA ALA A 30 5.59 -1.15 2.22
C ALA A 30 4.81 -1.90 3.29
N THR A 31 4.23 -1.15 4.21
CA THR A 31 3.35 -1.68 5.24
C THR A 31 1.95 -1.12 5.03
N LEU A 32 0.97 -2.01 4.87
CA LEU A 32 -0.44 -1.66 4.78
C LEU A 32 -1.05 -1.45 6.17
N ASN A 33 -1.96 -0.49 6.27
CA ASN A 33 -2.80 -0.31 7.45
C ASN A 33 -3.94 -1.35 7.48
N ASN A 34 -4.74 -1.33 8.54
CA ASN A 34 -5.83 -2.29 8.75
C ASN A 34 -7.20 -1.80 8.25
N SER A 35 -7.25 -0.73 7.45
CA SER A 35 -8.49 -0.17 6.91
C SER A 35 -9.16 -1.13 5.92
N VAL A 36 -10.46 -0.96 5.69
CA VAL A 36 -11.20 -1.72 4.66
C VAL A 36 -10.55 -1.54 3.27
N PRO A 37 -10.26 -0.31 2.78
CA PRO A 37 -9.59 -0.13 1.49
C PRO A 37 -8.24 -0.86 1.40
N ALA A 38 -7.44 -0.88 2.47
CA ALA A 38 -6.15 -1.57 2.46
C ALA A 38 -6.30 -3.10 2.38
N ARG A 39 -7.36 -3.67 2.97
CA ARG A 39 -7.66 -5.10 2.87
C ARG A 39 -8.16 -5.48 1.47
N ASP A 40 -8.97 -4.63 0.86
CA ASP A 40 -9.41 -4.83 -0.53
C ASP A 40 -8.21 -4.78 -1.48
N PHE A 41 -7.31 -3.81 -1.29
CA PHE A 41 -6.06 -3.74 -2.06
C PHE A 41 -5.21 -5.00 -1.87
N LEU A 42 -5.07 -5.47 -0.63
CA LEU A 42 -4.35 -6.71 -0.32
C LEU A 42 -4.96 -7.94 -1.03
N ALA A 43 -6.28 -8.00 -1.14
CA ALA A 43 -6.99 -9.11 -1.80
C ALA A 43 -6.76 -9.16 -3.32
N LEU A 44 -6.30 -8.06 -3.94
CA LEU A 44 -5.93 -8.05 -5.35
C LEU A 44 -4.52 -8.62 -5.60
N LEU A 45 -3.67 -8.73 -4.58
CA LEU A 45 -2.28 -9.13 -4.75
C LEU A 45 -2.14 -10.64 -5.05
N PRO A 46 -1.15 -11.05 -5.86
CA PRO A 46 -0.13 -10.21 -6.51
C PRO A 46 -0.64 -9.47 -7.75
N LEU A 47 -0.15 -8.25 -7.96
CA LEU A 47 -0.46 -7.42 -9.14
C LEU A 47 0.81 -6.95 -9.84
N THR A 48 0.77 -6.89 -11.17
CA THR A 48 1.77 -6.15 -11.96
C THR A 48 1.14 -4.88 -12.49
N LEU A 49 1.72 -3.74 -12.13
CA LEU A 49 1.22 -2.40 -12.45
C LEU A 49 2.28 -1.62 -13.23
N THR A 50 1.84 -0.70 -14.09
CA THR A 50 2.75 0.24 -14.76
C THR A 50 2.61 1.61 -14.11
N LEU A 51 3.64 2.03 -13.38
CA LEU A 51 3.68 3.33 -12.71
C LEU A 51 4.10 4.42 -13.70
N THR A 52 3.34 5.51 -13.73
CA THR A 52 3.67 6.75 -14.45
C THR A 52 3.88 7.90 -13.49
N ASP A 53 4.58 8.94 -13.92
CA ASP A 53 4.79 10.14 -13.09
C ASP A 53 3.59 11.08 -13.22
N PHE A 54 3.09 11.54 -12.09
CA PHE A 54 2.08 12.59 -12.04
C PHE A 54 2.59 13.79 -11.24
N ASN A 55 2.61 14.96 -11.90
CA ASN A 55 3.01 16.24 -11.33
C ASN A 55 4.38 16.25 -10.61
N GLY A 56 5.30 15.35 -10.93
CA GLY A 56 6.61 15.30 -10.28
C GLY A 56 6.56 15.06 -8.76
N THR A 57 5.44 14.55 -8.26
CA THR A 57 5.15 14.39 -6.81
C THR A 57 4.78 12.96 -6.46
N GLU A 58 4.04 12.28 -7.33
CA GLU A 58 3.50 10.94 -7.10
C GLU A 58 3.67 10.05 -8.33
N LYS A 59 3.73 8.74 -8.07
CA LYS A 59 3.62 7.72 -9.11
C LYS A 59 2.24 7.12 -9.10
N VAL A 60 1.58 7.06 -10.25
CA VAL A 60 0.20 6.58 -10.36
C VAL A 60 0.07 5.35 -11.25
N SER A 61 -0.92 4.51 -10.99
CA SER A 61 -1.30 3.40 -11.86
C SER A 61 -2.74 2.99 -11.64
N ASP A 62 -3.43 2.59 -12.70
CA ASP A 62 -4.80 2.10 -12.62
C ASP A 62 -4.83 0.76 -11.88
N LEU A 63 -5.88 0.56 -11.07
CA LEU A 63 -6.16 -0.74 -10.45
C LEU A 63 -7.11 -1.55 -11.34
N PRO A 64 -7.02 -2.89 -11.32
CA PRO A 64 -7.93 -3.74 -12.09
C PRO A 64 -9.39 -3.59 -11.64
N GLU A 65 -9.60 -3.28 -10.36
CA GLU A 65 -10.90 -3.08 -9.74
C GLU A 65 -10.84 -1.93 -8.71
N PRO A 66 -11.93 -1.15 -8.54
CA PRO A 66 -12.00 -0.11 -7.53
C PRO A 66 -12.04 -0.71 -6.11
N LEU A 67 -11.44 0.00 -5.16
CA LEU A 67 -11.44 -0.39 -3.75
C LEU A 67 -12.63 0.22 -2.99
N SER A 68 -13.11 -0.45 -1.95
CA SER A 68 -14.06 0.15 -1.02
C SER A 68 -13.42 1.32 -0.26
N THR A 69 -14.15 2.44 -0.17
CA THR A 69 -13.76 3.60 0.64
C THR A 69 -14.46 3.61 2.01
N GLN A 70 -15.09 2.51 2.40
CA GLN A 70 -15.86 2.42 3.63
C GLN A 70 -14.99 2.74 4.86
N GLY A 71 -15.41 3.74 5.63
CA GLY A 71 -14.71 4.16 6.84
C GLY A 71 -13.41 4.92 6.60
N ALA A 72 -13.06 5.21 5.35
CA ALA A 72 -11.97 6.13 5.02
C ALA A 72 -12.41 7.59 5.25
N PRO A 73 -11.48 8.49 5.64
CA PRO A 73 -11.77 9.93 5.66
C PRO A 73 -12.06 10.45 4.25
N GLU A 74 -12.71 11.62 4.16
CA GLU A 74 -12.99 12.28 2.87
C GLU A 74 -11.72 12.68 2.10
N GLY A 75 -10.58 12.75 2.78
CA GLY A 75 -9.29 13.07 2.20
C GLY A 75 -8.22 13.19 3.28
N PHE A 76 -6.97 13.30 2.88
CA PHE A 76 -5.87 13.57 3.81
C PHE A 76 -4.71 14.30 3.13
N LYS A 77 -3.76 14.78 3.94
CA LYS A 77 -2.50 15.34 3.46
C LYS A 77 -1.47 14.20 3.34
N PRO A 78 -1.08 13.78 2.13
CA PRO A 78 -0.08 12.74 1.95
C PRO A 78 1.33 13.26 2.21
N GLU A 79 2.18 12.36 2.68
CA GLU A 79 3.60 12.60 2.94
C GLU A 79 4.46 11.70 2.06
N GLU A 80 5.75 12.03 1.94
CA GLU A 80 6.73 11.17 1.27
C GLU A 80 6.66 9.72 1.81
N GLY A 81 6.53 8.77 0.89
CA GLY A 81 6.40 7.33 1.14
C GLY A 81 4.97 6.83 1.28
N ASP A 82 3.96 7.69 1.31
CA ASP A 82 2.58 7.23 1.46
C ASP A 82 2.08 6.48 0.23
N LEU A 83 1.49 5.31 0.50
CA LEU A 83 0.78 4.50 -0.47
C LEU A 83 -0.72 4.77 -0.33
N THR A 84 -1.35 5.23 -1.40
CA THR A 84 -2.71 5.76 -1.37
C THR A 84 -3.56 5.27 -2.53
N TYR A 85 -4.87 5.34 -2.34
CA TYR A 85 -5.88 5.15 -3.36
C TYR A 85 -6.59 6.47 -3.59
N TYR A 86 -6.69 6.90 -4.84
CA TYR A 86 -7.45 8.09 -5.21
C TYR A 86 -8.85 7.67 -5.68
N ALA A 87 -9.81 7.78 -4.78
CA ALA A 87 -11.18 7.30 -4.97
C ALA A 87 -11.92 7.88 -6.19
N PRO A 88 -11.73 9.16 -6.59
CA PRO A 88 -12.43 9.71 -7.75
C PRO A 88 -12.08 9.03 -9.08
N TRP A 89 -10.88 8.47 -9.23
CA TRP A 89 -10.44 7.79 -10.45
C TRP A 89 -10.22 6.29 -10.29
N GLY A 90 -10.12 5.79 -9.06
CA GLY A 90 -9.92 4.38 -8.79
C GLY A 90 -8.49 3.89 -9.01
N ASN A 91 -7.50 4.78 -8.94
CA ASN A 91 -6.10 4.46 -9.19
C ASN A 91 -5.26 4.46 -7.90
N LEU A 92 -4.15 3.73 -7.96
CA LEU A 92 -3.10 3.74 -6.96
C LEU A 92 -2.25 5.01 -7.14
N ALA A 93 -1.86 5.64 -6.03
CA ALA A 93 -0.91 6.75 -5.99
C ALA A 93 0.14 6.54 -4.90
N ILE A 94 1.41 6.60 -5.28
CA ILE A 94 2.57 6.47 -4.39
C ILE A 94 3.31 7.81 -4.33
N PHE A 95 3.25 8.47 -3.17
CA PHE A 95 3.87 9.77 -2.99
C PHE A 95 5.36 9.61 -2.70
N TYR A 96 6.21 10.25 -3.51
CA TYR A 96 7.65 10.32 -3.27
C TYR A 96 8.13 11.74 -2.92
N ARG A 97 7.17 12.64 -2.70
CA ARG A 97 7.31 13.97 -2.10
C ARG A 97 6.03 14.28 -1.32
N ASP A 98 6.12 15.21 -0.38
CA ASP A 98 4.94 15.72 0.31
C ASP A 98 4.01 16.47 -0.64
N PHE A 99 2.71 16.43 -0.35
CA PHE A 99 1.72 17.20 -1.09
C PHE A 99 0.71 17.90 -0.17
N ALA A 100 -0.11 18.77 -0.77
CA ALA A 100 -1.20 19.42 -0.06
C ALA A 100 -2.32 18.42 0.26
N TYR A 101 -3.17 18.77 1.23
CA TYR A 101 -4.40 18.03 1.50
C TYR A 101 -5.20 17.86 0.21
N SER A 102 -5.66 16.65 -0.05
CA SER A 102 -6.50 16.35 -1.22
C SER A 102 -7.70 15.50 -0.82
N GLU A 103 -8.87 15.92 -1.29
CA GLU A 103 -10.12 15.16 -1.17
C GLU A 103 -10.04 13.90 -2.04
N GLY A 104 -10.65 12.81 -1.59
CA GLY A 104 -10.67 11.52 -2.26
C GLY A 104 -9.42 10.67 -2.07
N LEU A 105 -8.36 11.19 -1.41
CA LEU A 105 -7.20 10.37 -1.06
C LEU A 105 -7.48 9.48 0.15
N VAL A 106 -7.23 8.19 -0.03
CA VAL A 106 -7.37 7.17 1.01
C VAL A 106 -6.01 6.54 1.26
N LYS A 107 -5.50 6.65 2.49
CA LYS A 107 -4.23 6.02 2.87
C LYS A 107 -4.41 4.51 2.95
N LEU A 108 -3.62 3.76 2.17
CA LEU A 108 -3.56 2.31 2.20
C LEU A 108 -2.41 1.83 3.10
N GLY A 109 -1.29 2.54 3.06
CA GLY A 109 -0.06 2.13 3.73
C GLY A 109 1.07 3.13 3.54
N ARG A 110 2.29 2.67 3.76
CA ARG A 110 3.50 3.48 3.61
C ARG A 110 4.73 2.64 3.28
N ILE A 111 5.58 3.14 2.40
CA ILE A 111 6.96 2.70 2.17
C ILE A 111 7.85 3.39 3.22
N LYS A 112 8.59 2.63 4.01
CA LYS A 112 9.43 3.21 5.08
C LYS A 112 10.76 3.75 4.57
N GLU A 113 11.36 3.10 3.57
CA GLU A 113 12.71 3.36 3.08
C GLU A 113 12.80 3.12 1.57
N GLY A 114 13.75 3.79 0.89
CA GLY A 114 14.00 3.59 -0.53
C GLY A 114 13.04 4.33 -1.47
N VAL A 115 12.17 5.21 -0.95
CA VAL A 115 11.18 5.99 -1.72
C VAL A 115 11.84 6.80 -2.84
N GLU A 116 13.09 7.24 -2.65
CA GLU A 116 13.87 7.91 -3.68
C GLU A 116 14.08 7.07 -4.95
N THR A 117 13.98 5.74 -4.86
CA THR A 117 14.03 4.84 -6.02
C THR A 117 12.87 5.09 -6.99
N LEU A 118 11.75 5.63 -6.49
CA LEU A 118 10.63 6.05 -7.33
C LEU A 118 10.92 7.34 -8.10
N LYS A 119 11.94 8.15 -7.75
CA LYS A 119 12.30 9.37 -8.49
C LYS A 119 12.95 9.07 -9.85
N GLY A 120 13.17 7.80 -10.19
CA GLY A 120 13.72 7.35 -11.46
C GLY A 120 12.77 7.48 -12.66
N SER A 121 13.23 6.96 -13.80
CA SER A 121 12.54 7.03 -15.10
C SER A 121 11.17 6.34 -15.08
N VAL A 122 10.23 6.91 -15.82
CA VAL A 122 8.88 6.36 -16.06
C VAL A 122 8.64 6.16 -17.57
N PRO A 123 7.72 5.28 -17.98
CA PRO A 123 6.95 4.35 -17.14
C PRO A 123 7.84 3.23 -16.56
N VAL A 124 7.48 2.74 -15.36
CA VAL A 124 8.16 1.60 -14.72
C VAL A 124 7.15 0.51 -14.38
N SER A 125 7.42 -0.71 -14.82
CA SER A 125 6.62 -1.89 -14.46
C SER A 125 7.03 -2.36 -13.08
N VAL A 126 6.06 -2.53 -12.18
CA VAL A 126 6.29 -3.02 -10.81
C VAL A 126 5.39 -4.21 -10.52
N THR A 127 5.89 -5.15 -9.73
CA THR A 127 5.08 -6.25 -9.18
C THR A 127 4.91 -6.06 -7.69
N ILE A 128 3.67 -6.04 -7.23
CA ILE A 128 3.30 -5.88 -5.82
C ILE A 128 2.78 -7.21 -5.30
N GLU A 129 3.34 -7.69 -4.20
CA GLU A 129 2.98 -8.98 -3.60
C GLU A 129 3.00 -8.90 -2.08
N GLN A 130 2.13 -9.66 -1.42
CA GLN A 130 2.20 -9.84 0.03
C GLN A 130 3.44 -10.67 0.38
N ILE A 131 4.18 -10.26 1.40
CA ILE A 131 5.27 -11.05 1.96
C ILE A 131 4.97 -11.42 3.41
N THR A 132 5.12 -12.70 3.73
CA THR A 132 5.11 -13.16 5.12
C THR A 132 6.49 -12.86 5.70
N GLN A 133 6.55 -12.15 6.83
CA GLN A 133 7.77 -12.11 7.62
C GLN A 133 7.93 -13.53 8.17
N GLU A 134 8.73 -14.37 7.51
CA GLU A 134 9.13 -15.65 8.10
C GLU A 134 10.00 -15.32 9.30
N ASN A 135 9.44 -15.46 10.49
CA ASN A 135 10.22 -15.47 11.71
C ASN A 135 11.10 -16.72 11.66
N GLU A 136 12.35 -16.56 11.25
CA GLU A 136 13.37 -17.58 11.47
C GLU A 136 13.36 -17.91 12.98
N SER A 137 13.01 -19.17 13.28
CA SER A 137 12.87 -19.70 14.63
C SER A 137 14.20 -20.10 15.24
#